data_AF-A0A7T7CG51-F1
#
_entry.id   AF-A0A7T7CG51-F1
#
_cell.length_a   1.000
_cell.length_b   1.000
_cell.length_c   1.000
_cell.angle_alpha   90.00
_cell.angle_beta   90.00
_cell.angle_gamma   90.00
#
_symmetry.space_group_name_H-M   'P 1'
#
loop_
_entity.id
_entity.type
_entity.pdbx_description
1 polymer ?
#
loop_
_entity_poly.entity_id
_entity_poly.type
_entity_poly.pdbx_seq_one_letter_code
_entity_poly.pdbx_strand_id
1 'polypeptide(L)'
;MFTATSSSGRTVSLLSDADRAHIESNTEWYCPICKECLQLKKGKKRRTHFAHHPNTVCPSSNPESERHLEGKALLFQWLKAQGADVRLEAFLPESNQRADLLVKNKNETIALEYQCSTVDRELIRRRTTLYQSIGVQVIWVMPFDHLRRKENVVYLKEWQWEAAYFGDAPEAPDIDLPRMPSLFYFQPPSILWTAHINAYLSPKKAHARFIAHRLPQSTLERVRTSVVVPDNVQRSALLTYKKEARYGKRPPSTPFSTFVQTQLLREKIPLHLHPAEAGWFLPWQTWVSESPVLWQSWLFLQILSHFKRQTFVSSQSLEREKQLLSSYLRIPIARVQLLITAYFRFLTRLRVLMCHADDTFTLVQTPRLPQSADEGFAMDQRYASLTRPTNDSVALSGSFPVL
;
A
#
# COMPACT_ATOMS: atom_id res chain seq x y z
N MET A 1 -7.25 19.99 17.64
CA MET A 1 -5.89 19.54 18.03
C MET A 1 -5.79 19.40 19.53
N PHE A 2 -4.97 18.48 20.00
CA PHE A 2 -4.75 18.19 21.43
C PHE A 2 -3.52 18.86 22.01
N THR A 3 -2.61 19.33 21.17
CA THR A 3 -1.35 19.95 21.59
C THR A 3 -1.34 21.46 21.36
N ALA A 4 -0.67 22.18 22.25
CA ALA A 4 -0.41 23.62 22.13
C ALA A 4 0.87 23.99 22.88
N THR A 5 1.42 25.17 22.59
CA THR A 5 2.60 25.73 23.26
C THR A 5 2.19 26.92 24.10
N SER A 6 2.63 27.01 25.35
CA SER A 6 2.41 28.19 26.21
C SER A 6 3.34 29.35 25.82
N SER A 7 3.11 30.54 26.36
CA SER A 7 4.01 31.70 26.22
C SER A 7 5.44 31.42 26.70
N SER A 8 5.60 30.52 27.68
CA SER A 8 6.91 30.07 28.17
C SER A 8 7.66 29.13 27.21
N GLY A 9 7.05 28.74 26.08
CA GLY A 9 7.62 27.80 25.13
C GLY A 9 7.39 26.32 25.46
N ARG A 10 6.76 26.00 26.60
CA ARG A 10 6.40 24.62 26.95
C ARG A 10 5.22 24.11 26.09
N THR A 11 5.42 23.01 25.38
CA THR A 11 4.35 22.27 24.71
C THR A 11 3.64 21.33 25.68
N VAL A 12 2.31 21.29 25.60
CA VAL A 12 1.43 20.44 26.42
C VAL A 12 0.49 19.60 25.57
N SER A 13 -0.07 18.54 26.16
CA SER A 13 -1.14 17.73 25.58
C SER A 13 -2.37 17.64 26.48
N LEU A 14 -3.56 17.83 25.90
CA LEU A 14 -4.85 17.64 26.57
C LEU A 14 -5.15 16.17 26.92
N LEU A 15 -4.38 15.22 26.39
CA LEU A 15 -4.51 13.79 26.70
C LEU A 15 -3.43 13.29 27.68
N SER A 16 -2.59 14.19 28.20
CA SER A 16 -1.54 13.88 29.17
C SER A 16 -1.94 14.41 30.54
N ASP A 17 -2.10 13.52 31.52
CA ASP A 17 -2.45 13.92 32.90
C ASP A 17 -1.37 14.81 33.53
N ALA A 18 -0.11 14.62 33.15
CA ALA A 18 1.03 15.40 33.64
C ALA A 18 0.98 16.89 33.23
N ASP A 19 0.25 17.22 32.17
CA ASP A 19 0.11 18.60 31.70
C ASP A 19 -1.11 19.32 32.29
N ARG A 20 -2.01 18.59 32.95
CA ARG A 20 -3.32 19.12 33.38
C ARG A 20 -3.19 20.36 34.26
N ALA A 21 -2.35 20.32 35.30
CA ALA A 21 -2.16 21.45 36.20
C ALA A 21 -1.61 22.69 35.46
N HIS A 22 -0.69 22.49 34.51
CA HIS A 22 -0.14 23.58 33.69
C HIS A 22 -1.18 24.13 32.71
N ILE A 23 -2.05 23.26 32.17
CA ILE A 23 -3.14 23.68 31.29
C ILE A 23 -4.17 24.53 32.06
N GLU A 24 -4.47 24.15 33.30
CA GLU A 24 -5.40 24.87 34.16
C GLU A 24 -4.84 26.21 34.66
N SER A 25 -3.51 26.34 34.81
CA SER A 25 -2.84 27.56 35.26
C SER A 25 -2.51 28.57 34.16
N ASN A 26 -2.68 28.22 32.88
CA ASN A 26 -2.34 29.09 31.74
C ASN A 26 -3.57 29.44 30.91
N THR A 27 -3.63 30.69 30.45
CA THR A 27 -4.74 31.21 29.64
C THR A 27 -4.38 31.42 28.17
N GLU A 28 -3.09 31.50 27.84
CA GLU A 28 -2.59 31.78 26.50
C GLU A 28 -1.90 30.57 25.88
N TRP A 29 -2.33 30.23 24.67
CA TRP A 29 -1.86 29.06 23.94
C TRP A 29 -1.55 29.44 22.51
N TYR A 30 -0.50 28.83 21.97
CA TYR A 30 -0.02 29.09 20.63
C TYR A 30 0.12 27.79 19.84
N CYS A 31 -0.16 27.87 18.55
CA CYS A 31 0.03 26.77 17.63
C CYS A 31 1.52 26.43 17.52
N PRO A 32 1.93 25.17 17.71
CA PRO A 32 3.33 24.80 17.61
C PRO A 32 3.89 25.01 16.19
N ILE A 33 3.03 25.07 15.18
CA ILE A 33 3.39 25.23 13.77
C ILE A 33 3.43 26.70 13.36
N CYS A 34 2.28 27.38 13.32
CA CYS A 34 2.22 28.76 12.81
C CYS A 34 2.46 29.82 13.87
N LYS A 35 2.62 29.42 15.15
CA LYS A 35 2.80 30.31 16.31
C LYS A 35 1.64 31.27 16.59
N GLU A 36 0.54 31.18 15.83
CA GLU A 36 -0.69 31.94 16.07
C GLU A 36 -1.40 31.51 17.35
N CYS A 37 -2.16 32.43 17.93
CA CYS A 37 -2.92 32.20 19.16
C CYS A 37 -4.03 31.15 18.95
N LEU A 38 -4.23 30.32 19.97
CA LEU A 38 -5.22 29.26 20.04
C LEU A 38 -6.21 29.51 21.18
N GLN A 39 -7.47 29.20 20.93
CA GLN A 39 -8.52 29.14 21.94
C GLN A 39 -8.69 27.71 22.46
N LEU A 40 -8.69 27.54 23.78
CA LEU A 40 -9.04 26.28 24.43
C LEU A 40 -10.56 26.13 24.49
N LYS A 41 -11.13 25.29 23.62
CA LYS A 41 -12.58 25.04 23.59
C LYS A 41 -12.94 23.95 24.59
N LYS A 42 -13.66 24.32 25.65
CA LYS A 42 -14.24 23.41 26.65
C LYS A 42 -15.74 23.27 26.36
N GLY A 43 -16.25 22.05 26.25
CA GLY A 43 -17.67 21.81 26.00
C GLY A 43 -18.20 20.61 26.78
N LYS A 44 -19.48 20.65 27.18
CA LYS A 44 -20.13 19.51 27.84
C LYS A 44 -20.38 18.33 26.88
N LYS A 45 -20.63 18.63 25.60
CA LYS A 45 -20.86 17.64 24.53
C LYS A 45 -19.63 17.37 23.67
N ARG A 46 -18.75 18.36 23.53
CA ARG A 46 -17.56 18.29 22.65
C ARG A 46 -16.31 18.08 23.49
N ARG A 47 -15.46 17.15 23.06
CA ARG A 47 -14.16 16.91 23.69
C ARG A 47 -13.34 18.21 23.71
N THR A 48 -12.70 18.48 24.85
CA THR A 48 -11.81 19.63 25.01
C THR A 48 -10.68 19.57 23.98
N HIS A 49 -10.47 20.66 23.24
CA HIS A 49 -9.43 20.76 22.22
C HIS A 49 -8.95 22.21 22.07
N PHE A 50 -7.73 22.38 21.58
CA PHE A 50 -7.27 23.66 21.09
C PHE A 50 -7.76 23.88 19.65
N ALA A 51 -8.16 25.12 19.35
CA ALA A 51 -8.61 25.53 18.02
C ALA A 51 -8.02 26.89 17.66
N HIS A 52 -7.70 27.10 16.39
CA HIS A 52 -7.38 28.45 15.90
C HIS A 52 -8.61 29.37 15.99
N HIS A 53 -8.37 30.67 15.97
CA HIS A 53 -9.43 31.65 15.75
C HIS A 53 -9.95 31.54 14.31
N PRO A 54 -11.21 31.97 14.04
CA PRO A 54 -11.72 32.05 12.67
C PRO A 54 -10.76 32.85 11.78
N ASN A 55 -10.60 32.43 10.53
CA ASN A 55 -9.75 33.06 9.50
C ASN A 55 -8.22 32.98 9.72
N THR A 56 -7.74 32.29 10.77
CA THR A 56 -6.30 32.02 10.89
C THR A 56 -5.84 31.06 9.78
N VAL A 57 -4.87 31.50 8.98
CA VAL A 57 -4.22 30.66 7.97
C VAL A 57 -3.08 29.91 8.65
N CYS A 58 -3.26 28.61 8.85
CA CYS A 58 -2.20 27.73 9.31
C CYS A 58 -2.01 26.61 8.27
N PRO A 59 -0.77 26.23 7.91
CA PRO A 59 -0.51 25.09 7.02
C PRO A 59 -1.15 23.78 7.51
N SER A 60 -1.52 23.72 8.79
CA SER A 60 -2.19 22.59 9.44
C SER A 60 -3.65 22.88 9.85
N SER A 61 -4.25 23.97 9.34
CA SER A 61 -5.50 24.56 9.88
C SER A 61 -6.78 23.84 9.53
N ASN A 62 -6.76 22.75 8.77
CA ASN A 62 -7.99 22.02 8.48
C ASN A 62 -8.70 21.67 9.80
N PRO A 63 -9.92 22.18 10.05
CA PRO A 63 -10.61 21.96 11.31
C PRO A 63 -10.77 20.46 11.53
N GLU A 64 -10.15 19.93 12.56
CA GLU A 64 -10.29 18.52 12.92
C GLU A 64 -11.73 18.28 13.37
N SER A 65 -12.41 17.35 12.71
CA SER A 65 -13.75 16.93 13.11
C SER A 65 -13.72 16.28 14.50
N GLU A 66 -14.85 16.32 15.21
CA GLU A 66 -15.00 15.61 16.49
C GLU A 66 -14.68 14.12 16.37
N ARG A 67 -15.07 13.50 15.26
CA ARG A 67 -14.72 12.11 14.92
C ARG A 67 -13.21 11.89 14.86
N HIS A 68 -12.48 12.81 14.24
CA HIS A 68 -11.02 12.74 14.12
C HIS A 68 -10.36 12.83 15.51
N LEU A 69 -10.79 13.81 16.31
CA LEU A 69 -10.32 13.98 17.69
C LEU A 69 -10.60 12.74 18.56
N GLU A 70 -11.81 12.20 18.50
CA GLU A 70 -12.19 11.01 19.26
C GLU A 70 -11.37 9.78 18.85
N GLY A 71 -11.27 9.50 17.55
CA GLY A 71 -10.52 8.34 17.07
C GLY A 71 -9.03 8.43 17.42
N LYS A 72 -8.43 9.62 17.25
CA LYS A 72 -7.03 9.88 17.64
C LYS A 72 -6.81 9.66 19.14
N ALA A 73 -7.74 10.13 19.99
CA ALA A 73 -7.64 9.96 21.43
C ALA A 73 -7.72 8.48 21.85
N LEU A 74 -8.62 7.70 21.25
CA LEU A 74 -8.75 6.27 21.53
C LEU A 74 -7.51 5.48 21.07
N LEU A 75 -6.98 5.80 19.89
CA LEU A 75 -5.74 5.20 19.37
C LEU A 75 -4.53 5.57 20.25
N PHE A 76 -4.44 6.82 20.71
CA PHE A 76 -3.41 7.26 21.66
C PHE A 76 -3.48 6.46 22.97
N GLN A 77 -4.66 6.36 23.58
CA GLN A 77 -4.87 5.61 24.82
C GLN A 77 -4.48 4.14 24.65
N TRP A 78 -4.89 3.52 23.54
CA TRP A 78 -4.52 2.15 23.22
C TRP A 78 -3.00 1.95 23.11
N LEU A 79 -2.29 2.86 22.45
CA LEU A 79 -0.84 2.78 22.30
C LEU A 79 -0.12 3.04 23.64
N LYS A 80 -0.59 4.02 24.43
CA LYS A 80 -0.06 4.32 25.76
C LYS A 80 -0.24 3.14 26.74
N ALA A 81 -1.37 2.44 26.67
CA ALA A 81 -1.64 1.26 27.51
C ALA A 81 -0.68 0.10 27.25
N GLN A 82 0.00 0.07 26.09
CA GLN A 82 1.04 -0.90 25.76
C GLN A 82 2.43 -0.49 26.26
N GLY A 83 2.55 0.66 26.94
CA GLY A 83 3.84 1.20 27.38
C GLY A 83 4.66 1.86 26.27
N ALA A 84 4.07 2.12 25.09
CA ALA A 84 4.79 2.77 24.00
C ALA A 84 5.11 4.24 24.30
N ASP A 85 6.24 4.73 23.79
CA ASP A 85 6.52 6.17 23.71
C ASP A 85 5.73 6.75 22.54
N VAL A 86 4.64 7.45 22.87
CA VAL A 86 3.69 8.01 21.91
C VAL A 86 3.63 9.51 22.09
N ARG A 87 3.91 10.24 21.01
CA ARG A 87 3.78 11.69 20.93
C ARG A 87 2.58 12.04 20.06
N LEU A 88 1.66 12.82 20.61
CA LEU A 88 0.52 13.36 19.87
C LEU A 88 0.95 14.52 18.99
N GLU A 89 0.42 14.58 17.77
CA GLU A 89 0.54 15.75 16.88
C GLU A 89 1.99 16.20 16.70
N ALA A 90 2.90 15.23 16.65
CA ALA A 90 4.33 15.46 16.64
C ALA A 90 4.76 16.10 15.31
N PHE A 91 5.37 17.28 15.40
CA PHE A 91 5.99 17.94 14.26
C PHE A 91 7.36 17.33 13.99
N LEU A 92 7.63 17.01 12.72
CA LEU A 92 8.86 16.43 12.21
C LEU A 92 9.49 17.44 11.24
N PRO A 93 10.40 18.31 11.72
CA PRO A 93 10.95 19.42 10.94
C PRO A 93 11.59 18.99 9.61
N GLU A 94 12.28 17.85 9.61
CA GLU A 94 13.03 17.31 8.48
C GLU A 94 12.13 16.99 7.27
N SER A 95 10.86 16.65 7.53
CA SER A 95 9.85 16.34 6.50
C SER A 95 8.75 17.39 6.41
N ASN A 96 8.79 18.40 7.29
CA ASN A 96 7.71 19.36 7.54
C ASN A 96 6.33 18.68 7.69
N GLN A 97 6.31 17.48 8.29
CA GLN A 97 5.08 16.73 8.56
C GLN A 97 4.65 16.89 10.01
N ARG A 98 3.34 16.76 10.23
CA ARG A 98 2.76 16.57 11.56
C ARG A 98 2.04 15.23 11.55
N ALA A 99 2.55 14.29 12.34
CA ALA A 99 1.92 12.99 12.54
C ALA A 99 0.82 13.10 13.59
N ASP A 100 -0.35 12.51 13.36
CA ASP A 100 -1.40 12.44 14.38
C ASP A 100 -0.88 11.76 15.66
N LEU A 101 -0.19 10.63 15.50
CA LEU A 101 0.49 9.89 16.56
C LEU A 101 1.85 9.43 16.06
N LEU A 102 2.92 9.85 16.73
CA LEU A 102 4.27 9.35 16.49
C LEU A 102 4.63 8.35 17.58
N VAL A 103 4.81 7.09 17.18
CA VAL A 103 5.11 5.97 18.07
C VAL A 103 6.56 5.59 17.89
N LYS A 104 7.35 5.64 18.97
CA LYS A 104 8.65 4.99 19.01
C LYS A 104 8.48 3.60 19.57
N ASN A 105 8.85 2.61 18.77
CA ASN A 105 8.68 1.21 19.10
C ASN A 105 9.98 0.47 18.76
N LYS A 106 10.74 0.09 19.80
CA LYS A 106 12.08 -0.49 19.65
C LYS A 106 12.96 0.43 18.77
N ASN A 107 13.45 -0.08 17.64
CA ASN A 107 14.32 0.63 16.70
C ASN A 107 13.55 1.35 15.58
N GLU A 108 12.21 1.34 15.63
CA GLU A 108 11.37 1.89 14.57
C GLU A 108 10.58 3.10 15.05
N THR A 109 10.39 4.06 14.15
CA THR A 109 9.51 5.19 14.36
C THR A 109 8.35 5.11 13.38
N ILE A 110 7.12 5.10 13.91
CA ILE A 110 5.89 4.92 13.13
C ILE A 110 5.00 6.14 13.32
N ALA A 111 4.66 6.81 12.22
CA ALA A 111 3.57 7.77 12.17
C ALA A 111 2.25 7.03 11.92
N LEU A 112 1.34 7.07 12.88
CA LEU A 112 -0.02 6.55 12.73
C LEU A 112 -0.97 7.72 12.45
N GLU A 113 -1.50 7.75 11.23
CA GLU A 113 -2.31 8.84 10.69
C GLU A 113 -3.78 8.44 10.65
N TYR A 114 -4.67 9.20 11.30
CA TYR A 114 -6.10 8.90 11.28
C TYR A 114 -6.81 9.76 10.21
N GLN A 115 -6.94 9.24 8.99
CA GLN A 115 -7.44 9.99 7.84
C GLN A 115 -8.97 9.85 7.70
N CYS A 116 -9.72 10.77 8.30
CA CYS A 116 -11.18 10.75 8.31
C CYS A 116 -11.87 11.21 7.01
N SER A 117 -11.25 12.10 6.24
CA SER A 117 -11.83 12.63 5.00
C SER A 117 -11.29 11.91 3.78
N THR A 118 -12.09 11.86 2.71
CA THR A 118 -11.58 11.51 1.38
C THR A 118 -10.58 12.59 0.95
N VAL A 119 -9.42 12.17 0.47
CA VAL A 119 -8.34 13.05 0.01
C VAL A 119 -7.89 12.66 -1.38
N ASP A 120 -7.12 13.55 -2.00
CA ASP A 120 -6.43 13.21 -3.23
C ASP A 120 -5.37 12.13 -2.98
N ARG A 121 -5.19 11.25 -3.97
CA ARG A 121 -4.19 10.19 -3.93
C ARG A 121 -2.77 10.74 -3.81
N GLU A 122 -2.46 11.84 -4.48
CA GLU A 122 -1.15 12.48 -4.47
C GLU A 122 -0.79 13.02 -3.09
N LEU A 123 -1.79 13.42 -2.27
CA LEU A 123 -1.55 13.82 -0.89
C LEU A 123 -1.03 12.64 -0.04
N ILE A 124 -1.70 11.49 -0.11
CA ILE A 124 -1.26 10.27 0.60
C ILE A 124 0.13 9.86 0.14
N ARG A 125 0.37 9.85 -1.18
CA ARG A 125 1.67 9.56 -1.78
C ARG A 125 2.75 10.48 -1.23
N ARG A 126 2.55 11.80 -1.33
CA ARG A 126 3.51 12.82 -0.90
C ARG A 126 3.84 12.68 0.58
N ARG A 127 2.83 12.58 1.44
CA ARG A 127 3.04 12.44 2.90
C ARG A 127 3.78 11.15 3.22
N THR A 128 3.40 10.03 2.59
CA THR A 128 4.08 8.74 2.77
C THR A 128 5.54 8.83 2.37
N THR A 129 5.86 9.41 1.21
CA THR A 129 7.24 9.60 0.77
C THR A 129 8.04 10.50 1.70
N LEU A 130 7.44 11.58 2.22
CA LEU A 130 8.11 12.50 3.15
C LEU A 130 8.41 11.87 4.51
N TYR A 131 7.53 11.01 5.02
CA TYR A 131 7.85 10.21 6.21
C TYR A 131 8.97 9.21 5.94
N GLN A 132 8.86 8.47 4.84
CA GLN A 132 9.84 7.45 4.47
C GLN A 132 11.24 8.05 4.22
N SER A 133 11.34 9.26 3.65
CA SER A 133 12.63 9.92 3.40
C SER A 133 13.41 10.27 4.68
N ILE A 134 12.75 10.26 5.84
CA ILE A 134 13.38 10.52 7.15
C ILE A 134 13.36 9.27 8.04
N GLY A 135 13.18 8.07 7.46
CA GLY A 135 13.19 6.80 8.18
C GLY A 135 11.94 6.55 9.04
N VAL A 136 10.86 7.33 8.84
CA VAL A 136 9.59 7.15 9.56
C VAL A 136 8.65 6.30 8.71
N GLN A 137 8.17 5.19 9.26
CA GLN A 137 7.10 4.42 8.62
C GLN A 137 5.75 5.11 8.82
N VAL A 138 4.80 4.90 7.91
CA VAL A 138 3.45 5.45 8.05
C VAL A 138 2.39 4.35 7.99
N ILE A 139 1.46 4.41 8.93
CA ILE A 139 0.26 3.58 8.96
C ILE A 139 -0.94 4.51 8.82
N TRP A 140 -1.62 4.42 7.69
CA TRP A 140 -2.87 5.14 7.43
C TRP A 140 -4.05 4.36 7.99
N VAL A 141 -4.76 4.96 8.94
CA VAL A 141 -5.97 4.42 9.55
C VAL A 141 -7.16 5.24 9.07
N MET A 142 -8.16 4.57 8.51
CA MET A 142 -9.40 5.20 8.05
C MET A 142 -10.54 4.92 9.03
N PRO A 143 -11.63 5.69 9.05
CA PRO A 143 -12.83 5.32 9.78
C PRO A 143 -13.50 4.07 9.18
N PHE A 144 -14.19 3.28 10.00
CA PHE A 144 -14.81 2.01 9.56
C PHE A 144 -15.88 2.16 8.46
N ASP A 145 -16.56 3.30 8.35
CA ASP A 145 -17.52 3.54 7.26
C ASP A 145 -16.86 3.73 5.88
N HIS A 146 -15.54 3.91 5.83
CA HIS A 146 -14.75 3.82 4.61
C HIS A 146 -14.49 2.37 4.18
N LEU A 147 -14.72 1.38 5.06
CA LEU A 147 -14.65 -0.03 4.71
C LEU A 147 -15.95 -0.46 4.02
N ARG A 148 -15.98 -0.30 2.69
CA ARG A 148 -17.07 -0.83 1.85
C ARG A 148 -16.69 -2.22 1.40
N ARG A 149 -17.46 -3.24 1.81
CA ARG A 149 -17.19 -4.64 1.47
C ARG A 149 -18.46 -5.46 1.22
N LYS A 150 -18.33 -6.50 0.41
CA LYS A 150 -19.29 -7.60 0.25
C LYS A 150 -18.51 -8.91 0.36
N GLU A 151 -18.80 -9.71 1.39
CA GLU A 151 -18.02 -10.92 1.70
C GLU A 151 -16.51 -10.62 1.81
N ASN A 152 -15.71 -11.24 0.94
CA ASN A 152 -14.25 -11.05 0.85
C ASN A 152 -13.83 -10.00 -0.19
N VAL A 153 -14.78 -9.28 -0.81
CA VAL A 153 -14.49 -8.20 -1.76
C VAL A 153 -14.53 -6.86 -1.05
N VAL A 154 -13.45 -6.10 -1.12
CA VAL A 154 -13.37 -4.70 -0.69
C VAL A 154 -13.52 -3.76 -1.89
N TYR A 155 -14.26 -2.67 -1.70
CA TYR A 155 -14.47 -1.61 -2.67
C TYR A 155 -13.63 -0.40 -2.27
N LEU A 156 -12.74 0.01 -3.15
CA LEU A 156 -11.68 0.98 -2.85
C LEU A 156 -11.73 2.18 -3.78
N LYS A 157 -11.41 3.35 -3.22
CA LYS A 157 -11.03 4.57 -3.95
C LYS A 157 -9.51 4.58 -4.17
N GLU A 158 -9.05 5.37 -5.14
CA GLU A 158 -7.61 5.41 -5.50
C GLU A 158 -6.69 5.83 -4.35
N TRP A 159 -7.10 6.79 -3.52
CA TRP A 159 -6.32 7.19 -2.35
C TRP A 159 -6.23 6.10 -1.27
N GLN A 160 -7.24 5.21 -1.18
CA GLN A 160 -7.20 4.08 -0.25
C GLN A 160 -6.20 3.03 -0.73
N TRP A 161 -6.13 2.77 -2.04
CA TRP A 161 -5.07 1.94 -2.59
C TRP A 161 -3.67 2.48 -2.27
N GLU A 162 -3.48 3.80 -2.39
CA GLU A 162 -2.22 4.47 -2.08
C GLU A 162 -1.87 4.43 -0.59
N ALA A 163 -2.87 4.31 0.29
CA ALA A 163 -2.71 4.19 1.74
C ALA A 163 -2.29 2.77 2.21
N ALA A 164 -2.13 1.82 1.28
CA ALA A 164 -1.73 0.46 1.60
C ALA A 164 -0.37 0.40 2.31
N TYR A 165 -0.34 -0.32 3.42
CA TYR A 165 0.87 -0.62 4.18
C TYR A 165 1.45 -1.97 3.75
N PHE A 166 2.77 -2.03 3.59
CA PHE A 166 3.47 -3.19 3.05
C PHE A 166 4.23 -4.01 4.11
N GLY A 167 4.12 -3.64 5.39
CA GLY A 167 4.91 -4.24 6.46
C GLY A 167 6.33 -3.68 6.52
N ASP A 168 7.06 -4.07 7.55
CA ASP A 168 8.51 -3.87 7.63
C ASP A 168 9.15 -4.74 6.54
N ALA A 169 9.85 -4.12 5.60
CA ALA A 169 10.70 -4.86 4.69
C ALA A 169 11.80 -5.52 5.54
N PRO A 170 11.97 -6.85 5.51
CA PRO A 170 13.23 -7.41 5.97
C PRO A 170 14.33 -6.82 5.10
N GLU A 171 15.45 -6.45 5.72
CA GLU A 171 16.71 -6.15 5.04
C GLU A 171 17.24 -7.35 4.21
N ALA A 172 16.60 -8.52 4.32
CA ALA A 172 16.93 -9.71 3.55
C ALA A 172 16.20 -9.73 2.19
N PRO A 173 16.93 -9.73 1.05
CA PRO A 173 16.36 -9.90 -0.28
C PRO A 173 15.73 -11.29 -0.53
N ASP A 174 15.89 -12.23 0.42
CA ASP A 174 15.54 -13.65 0.29
C ASP A 174 14.14 -14.05 0.82
N ILE A 175 13.33 -13.14 1.37
CA ILE A 175 11.91 -13.48 1.56
C ILE A 175 11.20 -13.31 0.23
N ASP A 176 11.18 -14.40 -0.52
CA ASP A 176 10.55 -14.58 -1.83
C ASP A 176 9.01 -14.43 -1.79
N LEU A 177 8.44 -13.94 -0.70
CA LEU A 177 7.03 -13.73 -0.53
C LEU A 177 6.75 -12.25 -0.29
N PRO A 178 6.26 -11.53 -1.30
CA PRO A 178 5.99 -10.12 -1.11
C PRO A 178 4.79 -10.02 -0.17
N ARG A 179 4.98 -9.37 0.98
CA ARG A 179 3.94 -9.20 1.99
C ARG A 179 2.72 -8.56 1.36
N MET A 180 1.57 -9.18 1.56
CA MET A 180 0.32 -8.71 0.99
C MET A 180 -0.05 -7.34 1.60
N PRO A 181 -0.38 -6.33 0.77
CA PRO A 181 -0.65 -5.00 1.26
C PRO A 181 -1.86 -4.99 2.18
N SER A 182 -1.81 -4.16 3.22
CA SER A 182 -2.83 -4.10 4.26
C SER A 182 -3.41 -2.69 4.38
N LEU A 183 -4.73 -2.61 4.61
CA LEU A 183 -5.45 -1.36 4.89
C LEU A 183 -6.06 -1.43 6.28
N PHE A 184 -6.04 -0.31 7.00
CA PHE A 184 -6.49 -0.24 8.38
C PHE A 184 -7.74 0.64 8.52
N TYR A 185 -8.72 0.13 9.27
CA TYR A 185 -9.99 0.82 9.49
C TYR A 185 -10.37 0.78 10.97
N PHE A 186 -10.50 1.93 11.61
CA PHE A 186 -10.88 2.03 13.00
C PHE A 186 -12.40 2.15 13.16
N GLN A 187 -12.97 1.24 13.93
CA GLN A 187 -14.33 1.24 14.42
C GLN A 187 -14.31 1.57 15.92
N PRO A 188 -14.52 2.85 16.29
CA PRO A 188 -14.66 3.23 17.68
C PRO A 188 -15.73 2.40 18.42
N PRO A 189 -15.56 2.14 19.72
CA PRO A 189 -14.47 2.65 20.54
C PRO A 189 -13.19 1.79 20.52
N SER A 190 -13.22 0.55 20.01
CA SER A 190 -12.21 -0.44 20.39
C SER A 190 -11.83 -1.49 19.33
N ILE A 191 -12.34 -1.40 18.10
CA ILE A 191 -12.02 -2.40 17.06
C ILE A 191 -11.21 -1.73 15.95
N LEU A 192 -10.02 -2.25 15.68
CA LEU A 192 -9.23 -1.90 14.52
C LEU A 192 -9.28 -3.06 13.52
N TRP A 193 -9.82 -2.79 12.33
CA TRP A 193 -9.93 -3.76 11.26
C TRP A 193 -8.72 -3.68 10.34
N THR A 194 -8.19 -4.83 9.95
CA THR A 194 -7.17 -4.96 8.92
C THR A 194 -7.76 -5.68 7.72
N ALA A 195 -7.63 -5.10 6.52
CA ALA A 195 -7.96 -5.73 5.25
C ALA A 195 -6.68 -6.09 4.52
N HIS A 196 -6.31 -7.38 4.53
CA HIS A 196 -5.15 -7.89 3.80
C HIS A 196 -5.54 -8.18 2.35
N ILE A 197 -5.07 -7.34 1.43
CA ILE A 197 -5.39 -7.43 0.01
C ILE A 197 -4.58 -8.55 -0.62
N ASN A 198 -5.25 -9.53 -1.22
CA ASN A 198 -4.60 -10.74 -1.73
C ASN A 198 -4.90 -11.06 -3.20
N ALA A 199 -5.85 -10.36 -3.83
CA ALA A 199 -6.02 -10.40 -5.28
C ALA A 199 -6.60 -9.09 -5.83
N TYR A 200 -6.19 -8.74 -7.05
CA TYR A 200 -6.79 -7.66 -7.82
C TYR A 200 -8.04 -8.15 -8.56
N LEU A 201 -9.11 -7.34 -8.54
CA LEU A 201 -10.32 -7.62 -9.33
C LEU A 201 -10.60 -6.49 -10.31
N SER A 202 -10.45 -5.24 -9.88
CA SER A 202 -10.57 -4.04 -10.72
C SER A 202 -9.91 -2.83 -10.03
N PRO A 203 -9.83 -1.66 -10.69
CA PRO A 203 -9.27 -0.46 -10.06
C PRO A 203 -10.04 -0.03 -8.80
N LYS A 204 -11.29 -0.48 -8.66
CA LYS A 204 -12.19 -0.16 -7.56
C LYS A 204 -12.47 -1.34 -6.63
N LYS A 205 -11.89 -2.52 -6.91
CA LYS A 205 -12.22 -3.76 -6.18
C LYS A 205 -10.99 -4.64 -5.99
N ALA A 206 -10.88 -5.19 -4.79
CA ALA A 206 -9.90 -6.22 -4.48
C ALA A 206 -10.54 -7.34 -3.68
N HIS A 207 -9.96 -8.52 -3.75
CA HIS A 207 -10.21 -9.55 -2.76
C HIS A 207 -9.33 -9.26 -1.54
N ALA A 208 -9.89 -9.43 -0.35
CA ALA A 208 -9.21 -9.16 0.90
C ALA A 208 -9.66 -10.12 2.01
N ARG A 209 -8.72 -10.47 2.89
CA ARG A 209 -9.01 -11.12 4.17
C ARG A 209 -9.16 -10.05 5.24
N PHE A 210 -10.28 -10.06 5.95
CA PHE A 210 -10.57 -9.10 7.01
C PHE A 210 -10.28 -9.68 8.39
N ILE A 211 -9.62 -8.92 9.25
CA ILE A 211 -9.31 -9.29 10.63
C ILE A 211 -9.76 -8.16 11.55
N ALA A 212 -10.47 -8.48 12.62
CA ALA A 212 -10.87 -7.52 13.65
C ALA A 212 -9.97 -7.65 14.87
N HIS A 213 -9.24 -6.59 15.21
CA HIS A 213 -8.36 -6.51 16.37
C HIS A 213 -9.07 -5.72 17.48
N ARG A 214 -9.32 -6.35 18.63
CA ARG A 214 -9.86 -5.67 19.81
C ARG A 214 -8.71 -4.97 20.53
N LEU A 215 -8.73 -3.65 20.60
CA LEU A 215 -7.58 -2.82 21.00
C LEU A 215 -7.11 -3.02 22.46
N PRO A 216 -7.96 -3.26 23.47
CA PRO A 216 -7.42 -3.61 24.80
C PRO A 216 -6.60 -4.93 24.82
N GLN A 217 -6.82 -5.82 23.85
CA GLN A 217 -6.26 -7.16 23.79
C GLN A 217 -5.22 -7.35 22.67
N SER A 218 -5.04 -6.34 21.82
CA SER A 218 -4.19 -6.39 20.63
C SER A 218 -3.06 -5.38 20.75
N THR A 219 -1.90 -5.71 20.18
CA THR A 219 -0.73 -4.82 20.13
C THR A 219 -0.57 -4.19 18.76
N LEU A 220 0.16 -3.08 18.68
CA LEU A 220 0.51 -2.46 17.39
C LEU A 220 1.26 -3.46 16.49
N GLU A 221 2.19 -4.24 17.06
CA GLU A 221 2.89 -5.33 16.38
C GLU A 221 1.92 -6.33 15.74
N ARG A 222 0.94 -6.79 16.51
CA ARG A 222 -0.04 -7.76 16.01
C ARG A 222 -0.92 -7.20 14.90
N VAL A 223 -1.26 -5.91 14.98
CA VAL A 223 -2.08 -5.23 13.96
C VAL A 223 -1.30 -5.08 12.65
N ARG A 224 -0.04 -4.64 12.73
CA ARG A 224 0.76 -4.34 11.54
C ARG A 224 1.36 -5.59 10.87
N THR A 225 1.44 -6.70 11.59
CA THR A 225 1.96 -7.97 11.05
C THR A 225 1.05 -8.47 9.93
N SER A 226 1.62 -8.65 8.74
CA SER A 226 0.92 -9.27 7.61
C SER A 226 0.52 -10.69 7.96
N VAL A 227 -0.72 -11.07 7.62
CA VAL A 227 -1.20 -12.42 7.83
C VAL A 227 -1.05 -13.25 6.56
N VAL A 228 -0.56 -14.48 6.72
CA VAL A 228 -0.51 -15.47 5.65
C VAL A 228 -1.94 -15.81 5.24
N VAL A 229 -2.29 -15.54 3.99
CA VAL A 229 -3.57 -15.92 3.41
C VAL A 229 -3.44 -17.38 2.94
N PRO A 230 -4.40 -18.26 3.27
CA PRO A 230 -4.40 -19.62 2.74
C PRO A 230 -4.34 -19.65 1.21
N ASP A 231 -3.42 -20.43 0.66
CA ASP A 231 -3.10 -20.49 -0.77
C ASP A 231 -4.33 -20.74 -1.64
N ASN A 232 -5.18 -21.67 -1.21
CA ASN A 232 -6.39 -22.04 -1.94
C ASN A 232 -7.36 -20.85 -2.12
N VAL A 233 -7.52 -20.02 -1.08
CA VAL A 233 -8.37 -18.83 -1.11
C VAL A 233 -7.78 -17.78 -2.03
N GLN A 234 -6.48 -17.52 -1.91
CA GLN A 234 -5.78 -16.56 -2.77
C GLN A 234 -5.84 -17.00 -4.25
N ARG A 235 -5.54 -18.26 -4.52
CA ARG A 235 -5.57 -18.87 -5.85
C ARG A 235 -6.94 -18.74 -6.49
N SER A 236 -8.01 -19.05 -5.75
CA SER A 236 -9.39 -18.94 -6.24
C SER A 236 -9.73 -17.50 -6.66
N ALA A 237 -9.35 -16.51 -5.84
CA ALA A 237 -9.58 -15.10 -6.15
C ALA A 237 -8.79 -14.63 -7.39
N LEU A 238 -7.52 -15.03 -7.51
CA LEU A 238 -6.68 -14.74 -8.69
C LEU A 238 -7.27 -15.34 -9.96
N LEU A 239 -7.66 -16.62 -9.91
CA LEU A 239 -8.26 -17.31 -11.05
C LEU A 239 -9.62 -16.74 -11.44
N THR A 240 -10.39 -16.21 -10.50
CA THR A 240 -11.64 -15.50 -10.80
C THR A 240 -11.38 -14.28 -11.68
N TYR A 241 -10.41 -13.44 -11.32
CA TYR A 241 -10.02 -12.28 -12.14
C TYR A 241 -9.48 -12.70 -13.53
N LYS A 242 -8.61 -13.71 -13.58
CA LYS A 242 -8.06 -14.23 -14.83
C LYS A 242 -9.15 -14.78 -15.75
N LYS A 243 -10.11 -15.54 -15.22
CA LYS A 243 -11.29 -16.02 -15.95
C LYS A 243 -12.09 -14.84 -16.51
N GLU A 244 -12.41 -13.84 -15.70
CA GLU A 244 -13.12 -12.65 -16.17
C GLU A 244 -12.37 -11.94 -17.31
N ALA A 245 -11.04 -11.83 -17.22
CA ALA A 245 -10.22 -11.21 -18.26
C ALA A 245 -10.15 -12.01 -19.57
N ARG A 246 -10.31 -13.33 -19.51
CA ARG A 246 -10.40 -14.22 -20.68
C ARG A 246 -11.77 -14.13 -21.37
N TYR A 247 -12.86 -14.16 -20.59
CA TYR A 247 -14.20 -14.43 -21.16
C TYR A 247 -15.17 -13.26 -21.21
N GLY A 248 -14.97 -12.16 -20.47
CA GLY A 248 -16.07 -11.19 -20.34
C GLY A 248 -15.72 -9.76 -19.96
N LYS A 249 -14.54 -9.50 -19.41
CA LYS A 249 -14.22 -8.18 -18.87
C LYS A 249 -13.41 -7.37 -19.87
N ARG A 250 -14.09 -6.49 -20.61
CA ARG A 250 -13.39 -5.44 -21.35
C ARG A 250 -12.74 -4.48 -20.34
N PRO A 251 -11.45 -4.18 -20.47
CA PRO A 251 -10.82 -3.18 -19.62
C PRO A 251 -11.47 -1.81 -19.87
N PRO A 252 -11.42 -0.90 -18.89
CA PRO A 252 -11.83 0.49 -19.10
C PRO A 252 -11.07 1.12 -20.28
N SER A 253 -11.71 2.06 -20.98
CA SER A 253 -11.07 2.83 -22.04
C SER A 253 -10.26 3.97 -21.43
N THR A 254 -9.01 3.68 -21.08
CA THR A 254 -8.01 4.67 -20.64
C THR A 254 -6.99 4.89 -21.75
N PRO A 255 -6.22 5.99 -21.73
CA PRO A 255 -5.14 6.20 -22.70
C PRO A 255 -4.16 5.04 -22.77
N PHE A 256 -3.82 4.45 -21.62
CA PHE A 256 -2.93 3.29 -21.57
C PHE A 256 -3.57 2.02 -22.10
N SER A 257 -4.82 1.74 -21.71
CA SER A 257 -5.58 0.60 -22.22
C SER A 257 -5.72 0.64 -23.75
N THR A 258 -6.00 1.81 -24.32
CA THR A 258 -6.06 2.00 -25.78
C THR A 258 -4.70 1.77 -26.45
N PHE A 259 -3.64 2.32 -25.87
CA PHE A 259 -2.27 2.11 -26.34
C PHE A 259 -1.91 0.62 -26.37
N VAL A 260 -2.10 -0.09 -25.26
CA VAL A 260 -1.80 -1.53 -25.16
C VAL A 260 -2.66 -2.35 -26.14
N GLN A 261 -3.97 -2.09 -26.21
CA GLN A 261 -4.85 -2.81 -27.12
C GLN A 261 -4.49 -2.59 -28.59
N THR A 262 -4.05 -1.38 -28.96
CA THR A 262 -3.58 -1.09 -30.33
C THR A 262 -2.30 -1.85 -30.64
N GLN A 263 -1.36 -1.94 -29.69
CA GLN A 263 -0.14 -2.73 -29.87
C GLN A 263 -0.46 -4.23 -30.03
N LEU A 264 -1.30 -4.76 -29.15
CA LEU A 264 -1.75 -6.15 -29.21
C LEU A 264 -2.45 -6.48 -30.52
N LEU A 265 -3.30 -5.58 -31.04
CA LEU A 265 -3.96 -5.75 -32.33
C LEU A 265 -2.96 -5.82 -33.50
N ARG A 266 -1.90 -4.99 -33.49
CA ARG A 266 -0.84 -5.00 -34.52
C ARG A 266 -0.08 -6.33 -34.54
N GLU A 267 0.15 -6.89 -33.36
CA GLU A 267 0.77 -8.21 -33.19
C GLU A 267 -0.23 -9.37 -33.43
N LYS A 268 -1.48 -9.08 -33.80
CA LYS A 268 -2.56 -10.05 -33.99
C LYS A 268 -2.86 -10.88 -32.74
N ILE A 269 -2.74 -10.28 -31.56
CA ILE A 269 -3.03 -10.88 -30.26
C ILE A 269 -4.29 -10.23 -29.70
N PRO A 270 -5.49 -10.81 -29.88
CA PRO A 270 -6.67 -10.34 -29.17
C PRO A 270 -6.44 -10.32 -27.66
N LEU A 271 -6.97 -9.32 -26.94
CA LEU A 271 -6.72 -9.17 -25.50
C LEU A 271 -7.13 -10.40 -24.65
N HIS A 272 -8.18 -11.12 -25.06
CA HIS A 272 -8.59 -12.35 -24.38
C HIS A 272 -7.56 -13.49 -24.52
N LEU A 273 -6.67 -13.42 -25.52
CA LEU A 273 -5.55 -14.33 -25.74
C LEU A 273 -4.22 -13.77 -25.21
N HIS A 274 -4.27 -12.84 -24.24
CA HIS A 274 -3.07 -12.32 -23.58
C HIS A 274 -2.16 -13.44 -23.02
N PRO A 275 -0.84 -13.21 -22.91
CA PRO A 275 0.10 -14.16 -22.30
C PRO A 275 -0.39 -14.64 -20.93
N ALA A 276 -0.25 -15.94 -20.65
CA ALA A 276 -0.65 -16.50 -19.36
C ALA A 276 0.25 -16.02 -18.20
N GLU A 277 1.45 -15.54 -18.53
CA GLU A 277 2.43 -14.91 -17.64
C GLU A 277 2.00 -13.52 -17.15
N ALA A 278 1.01 -12.91 -17.80
CA ALA A 278 0.47 -11.60 -17.45
C ALA A 278 -0.85 -11.70 -16.68
N GLY A 279 -1.24 -10.62 -15.99
CA GLY A 279 -2.51 -10.56 -15.26
C GLY A 279 -2.44 -11.01 -13.81
N TRP A 280 -1.27 -11.06 -13.20
CA TRP A 280 -1.08 -11.54 -11.83
C TRP A 280 -1.01 -10.39 -10.84
N PHE A 281 -1.61 -10.56 -9.66
CA PHE A 281 -1.55 -9.55 -8.61
C PHE A 281 -0.16 -9.56 -7.96
N LEU A 282 0.55 -8.45 -8.08
CA LEU A 282 1.81 -8.18 -7.38
C LEU A 282 1.56 -7.13 -6.29
N PRO A 283 2.24 -7.14 -5.13
CA PRO A 283 1.91 -6.18 -4.06
C PRO A 283 1.94 -4.72 -4.46
N TRP A 284 2.89 -4.31 -5.29
CA TRP A 284 3.00 -2.93 -5.79
C TRP A 284 1.88 -2.52 -6.76
N GLN A 285 0.99 -3.44 -7.15
CA GLN A 285 -0.19 -3.14 -7.97
C GLN A 285 -1.13 -2.12 -7.31
N THR A 286 -1.08 -1.93 -5.99
CA THR A 286 -1.85 -0.87 -5.32
C THR A 286 -1.46 0.54 -5.79
N TRP A 287 -0.27 0.72 -6.38
CA TRP A 287 0.11 1.99 -6.98
C TRP A 287 -0.40 2.16 -8.42
N VAL A 288 -1.10 1.18 -8.97
CA VAL A 288 -1.46 1.18 -10.39
C VAL A 288 -2.97 1.04 -10.51
N SER A 289 -3.62 2.07 -11.04
CA SER A 289 -5.07 2.03 -11.35
C SER A 289 -5.36 1.19 -12.60
N GLU A 290 -4.35 0.82 -13.38
CA GLU A 290 -4.48 0.02 -14.59
C GLU A 290 -4.51 -1.48 -14.31
N SER A 291 -5.23 -2.21 -15.17
CA SER A 291 -5.36 -3.66 -15.10
C SER A 291 -3.98 -4.36 -15.20
N PRO A 292 -3.63 -5.30 -14.29
CA PRO A 292 -2.45 -6.16 -14.42
C PRO A 292 -2.33 -6.81 -15.80
N VAL A 293 -3.45 -7.27 -16.36
CA VAL A 293 -3.48 -7.88 -17.72
C VAL A 293 -2.96 -6.90 -18.78
N LEU A 294 -3.19 -5.60 -18.65
CA LEU A 294 -2.73 -4.63 -19.64
C LEU A 294 -1.23 -4.39 -19.53
N TRP A 295 -0.76 -3.89 -18.38
CA TRP A 295 0.63 -3.47 -18.26
C TRP A 295 1.59 -4.66 -18.27
N GLN A 296 1.22 -5.81 -17.69
CA GLN A 296 2.06 -7.00 -17.71
C GLN A 296 2.13 -7.63 -19.09
N SER A 297 1.03 -7.68 -19.85
CA SER A 297 1.06 -8.24 -21.21
C SER A 297 1.93 -7.40 -22.12
N TRP A 298 1.76 -6.08 -22.08
CA TRP A 298 2.59 -5.17 -22.87
C TRP A 298 4.06 -5.30 -22.50
N LEU A 299 4.39 -5.24 -21.20
CA LEU A 299 5.77 -5.35 -20.73
C LEU A 299 6.40 -6.69 -21.10
N PHE A 300 5.63 -7.78 -20.96
CA PHE A 300 6.09 -9.12 -21.33
C PHE A 300 6.44 -9.24 -22.81
N LEU A 301 5.61 -8.68 -23.70
CA LEU A 301 5.92 -8.67 -25.12
C LEU A 301 7.16 -7.81 -25.44
N GLN A 302 7.38 -6.71 -24.71
CA GLN A 302 8.62 -5.95 -24.85
C GLN A 302 9.83 -6.79 -24.40
N ILE A 303 9.74 -7.49 -23.26
CA ILE A 303 10.80 -8.40 -22.78
C ILE A 303 11.13 -9.45 -23.84
N LEU A 304 10.11 -10.12 -24.42
CA LEU A 304 10.33 -11.09 -25.50
C LEU A 304 10.96 -10.46 -26.74
N SER A 305 10.62 -9.22 -27.08
CA SER A 305 11.22 -8.48 -28.20
C SER A 305 12.71 -8.15 -27.95
N HIS A 306 13.11 -7.90 -26.70
CA HIS A 306 14.53 -7.77 -26.34
C HIS A 306 15.26 -9.10 -26.51
N PHE A 307 14.68 -10.23 -26.08
CA PHE A 307 15.28 -11.57 -26.28
C PHE A 307 15.40 -12.00 -27.75
N LYS A 308 14.67 -11.39 -28.69
CA LYS A 308 14.89 -11.60 -30.13
C LYS A 308 16.22 -11.01 -30.63
N ARG A 309 16.81 -10.08 -29.87
CA ARG A 309 18.00 -9.30 -30.27
C ARG A 309 19.21 -9.57 -29.37
N GLN A 310 18.99 -10.14 -28.19
CA GLN A 310 19.98 -10.30 -27.12
C GLN A 310 19.70 -11.61 -26.35
N THR A 311 20.73 -12.18 -25.73
CA THR A 311 20.61 -13.41 -24.93
C THR A 311 20.22 -13.16 -23.48
N PHE A 312 20.45 -11.94 -22.97
CA PHE A 312 20.13 -11.51 -21.61
C PHE A 312 19.40 -10.16 -21.62
N VAL A 313 18.61 -9.89 -20.58
CA VAL A 313 17.93 -8.62 -20.33
C VAL A 313 18.24 -8.17 -18.91
N SER A 314 18.51 -6.89 -18.71
CA SER A 314 18.67 -6.28 -17.38
C SER A 314 17.65 -5.17 -17.16
N SER A 315 17.63 -4.61 -15.95
CA SER A 315 16.84 -3.42 -15.66
C SER A 315 17.23 -2.24 -16.56
N GLN A 316 18.49 -2.13 -16.99
CA GLN A 316 18.97 -1.06 -17.87
C GLN A 316 18.46 -1.22 -19.30
N SER A 317 18.29 -2.46 -19.76
CA SER A 317 17.74 -2.78 -21.09
C SER A 317 16.29 -2.28 -21.28
N LEU A 318 15.57 -1.99 -20.19
CA LEU A 318 14.16 -1.59 -20.19
C LEU A 318 13.91 -0.09 -19.90
N GLU A 319 14.91 0.77 -20.09
CA GLU A 319 14.78 2.18 -19.70
C GLU A 319 13.66 2.93 -20.47
N ARG A 320 13.50 2.63 -21.76
CA ARG A 320 12.39 3.18 -22.56
C ARG A 320 11.04 2.73 -22.01
N GLU A 321 10.92 1.44 -21.68
CA GLU A 321 9.70 0.85 -21.16
C GLU A 321 9.34 1.42 -19.79
N LYS A 322 10.35 1.68 -18.94
CA LYS A 322 10.16 2.36 -17.65
C LYS A 322 9.58 3.76 -17.83
N GLN A 323 10.13 4.55 -18.75
CA GLN A 323 9.64 5.91 -19.01
C GLN A 323 8.20 5.91 -19.51
N LEU A 324 7.87 5.00 -20.44
CA LEU A 324 6.50 4.85 -20.93
C LEU A 324 5.52 4.44 -19.82
N LEU A 325 5.88 3.45 -19.00
CA LEU A 325 5.05 3.05 -17.86
C LEU A 325 4.89 4.18 -16.85
N SER A 326 5.95 4.92 -16.54
CA SER A 326 5.87 6.06 -15.61
C SER A 326 4.88 7.11 -16.11
N SER A 327 4.94 7.46 -17.40
CA SER A 327 4.04 8.43 -18.03
C SER A 327 2.59 7.94 -18.04
N TYR A 328 2.33 6.74 -18.56
CA TYR A 328 0.98 6.22 -18.70
C TYR A 328 0.31 5.87 -17.37
N LEU A 329 1.06 5.27 -16.43
CA LEU A 329 0.54 4.87 -15.12
C LEU A 329 0.55 6.02 -14.10
N ARG A 330 1.14 7.18 -14.44
CA ARG A 330 1.26 8.37 -13.59
C ARG A 330 1.86 8.08 -12.21
N ILE A 331 2.96 7.33 -12.23
CA ILE A 331 3.75 6.99 -11.04
C ILE A 331 5.23 7.31 -11.26
N PRO A 332 5.99 7.65 -10.20
CA PRO A 332 7.42 7.91 -10.31
C PRO A 332 8.19 6.71 -10.89
N ILE A 333 9.26 6.98 -11.63
CA ILE A 333 10.14 5.96 -12.23
C ILE A 333 10.65 4.98 -11.17
N ALA A 334 10.98 5.45 -9.96
CA ALA A 334 11.40 4.58 -8.86
C ALA A 334 10.35 3.49 -8.50
N ARG A 335 9.05 3.82 -8.56
CA ARG A 335 7.97 2.83 -8.33
C ARG A 335 7.77 1.91 -9.53
N VAL A 336 7.97 2.40 -10.75
CA VAL A 336 7.98 1.56 -11.95
C VAL A 336 9.10 0.54 -11.87
N GLN A 337 10.30 0.94 -11.41
CA GLN A 337 11.41 0.03 -11.20
C GLN A 337 11.02 -1.10 -10.24
N LEU A 338 10.38 -0.80 -9.10
CA LEU A 338 9.89 -1.81 -8.16
C LEU A 338 8.83 -2.73 -8.77
N LEU A 339 7.92 -2.20 -9.59
CA LEU A 339 6.91 -2.98 -10.32
C LEU A 339 7.56 -3.95 -11.31
N ILE A 340 8.52 -3.48 -12.11
CA ILE A 340 9.25 -4.31 -13.08
C ILE A 340 10.06 -5.37 -12.34
N THR A 341 10.82 -5.00 -11.31
CA THR A 341 11.60 -5.96 -10.50
C THR A 341 10.69 -7.04 -9.90
N ALA A 342 9.53 -6.67 -9.34
CA ALA A 342 8.57 -7.65 -8.83
C ALA A 342 8.02 -8.56 -9.93
N TYR A 343 7.78 -8.04 -11.14
CA TYR A 343 7.31 -8.82 -12.27
C TYR A 343 8.39 -9.78 -12.80
N PHE A 344 9.65 -9.36 -12.88
CA PHE A 344 10.77 -10.22 -13.26
C PHE A 344 10.94 -11.38 -12.28
N ARG A 345 10.94 -11.11 -10.98
CA ARG A 345 10.97 -12.16 -9.93
C ARG A 345 9.79 -13.12 -10.07
N PHE A 346 8.60 -12.58 -10.37
CA PHE A 346 7.43 -13.42 -10.64
C PHE A 346 7.64 -14.33 -11.86
N LEU A 347 8.18 -13.82 -12.97
CA LEU A 347 8.51 -14.64 -14.15
C LEU A 347 9.59 -15.69 -13.85
N THR A 348 10.54 -15.41 -12.97
CA THR A 348 11.51 -16.41 -12.48
C THR A 348 10.82 -17.54 -11.73
N ARG A 349 9.83 -17.23 -10.87
CA ARG A 349 9.03 -18.26 -10.17
C ARG A 349 8.17 -19.10 -11.10
N LEU A 350 7.67 -18.50 -12.18
CA LEU A 350 6.99 -19.24 -13.25
C LEU A 350 7.95 -20.08 -14.12
N ARG A 351 9.27 -20.02 -13.86
CA ARG A 351 10.32 -20.67 -14.67
C ARG A 351 10.32 -20.21 -16.12
N VAL A 352 9.94 -18.95 -16.36
CA VAL A 352 10.02 -18.31 -17.66
C VAL A 352 11.37 -17.63 -17.82
N LEU A 353 11.85 -16.98 -16.77
CA LEU A 353 13.18 -16.37 -16.70
C LEU A 353 14.06 -17.09 -15.68
N MET A 354 15.36 -16.96 -15.84
CA MET A 354 16.38 -17.32 -14.86
C MET A 354 17.16 -16.06 -14.50
N CYS A 355 17.29 -15.76 -13.21
CA CYS A 355 18.04 -14.62 -12.69
C CYS A 355 19.49 -15.05 -12.41
N HIS A 356 20.44 -14.21 -12.81
CA HIS A 356 21.87 -14.41 -12.57
C HIS A 356 22.36 -13.51 -11.42
N ALA A 357 23.59 -13.76 -10.93
CA ALA A 357 24.17 -13.04 -9.79
C ALA A 357 24.40 -11.54 -10.03
N ASP A 358 24.44 -11.11 -11.30
CA ASP A 358 24.64 -9.74 -11.74
C ASP A 358 23.32 -9.00 -12.05
N ASP A 359 22.17 -9.50 -11.55
CA ASP A 359 20.82 -8.98 -11.82
C ASP A 359 20.44 -8.98 -13.32
N THR A 360 21.08 -9.83 -14.13
CA THR A 360 20.65 -10.11 -15.50
C THR A 360 19.73 -11.32 -15.56
N PHE A 361 18.91 -11.38 -16.62
CA PHE A 361 17.92 -12.43 -16.81
C PHE A 361 18.06 -13.08 -18.17
N THR A 362 17.98 -14.41 -18.21
CA THR A 362 17.91 -15.20 -19.44
C THR A 362 16.56 -15.88 -19.59
N LEU A 363 16.11 -16.04 -20.84
CA LEU A 363 14.89 -16.77 -21.16
C LEU A 363 15.11 -18.29 -21.03
N VAL A 364 14.35 -18.96 -20.17
CA VAL A 364 14.45 -20.42 -19.97
C VAL A 364 13.76 -21.17 -21.10
N GLN A 365 12.58 -20.68 -21.49
CA GLN A 365 11.78 -21.23 -22.58
C GLN A 365 10.99 -20.10 -23.23
N THR A 366 10.84 -20.14 -24.56
CA THR A 366 10.00 -19.18 -25.28
C THR A 366 8.53 -19.50 -25.00
N PRO A 367 7.79 -18.61 -24.32
CA PRO A 367 6.42 -18.90 -23.93
C PRO A 367 5.50 -18.82 -25.14
N ARG A 368 4.57 -19.77 -25.24
CA ARG A 368 3.57 -19.82 -26.31
C ARG A 368 2.32 -19.04 -25.90
N LEU A 369 1.78 -18.26 -26.83
CA LEU A 369 0.48 -17.60 -26.66
C LEU A 369 -0.67 -18.61 -26.79
N PRO A 370 -1.75 -18.44 -26.01
CA PRO A 370 -2.93 -19.31 -26.12
C PRO A 370 -3.66 -19.10 -27.45
N GLN A 371 -4.19 -20.17 -28.03
CA GLN A 371 -4.97 -20.15 -29.27
C GLN A 371 -6.47 -19.98 -29.01
N SER A 372 -6.93 -20.26 -27.78
CA SER A 372 -8.31 -20.05 -27.35
C SER A 372 -8.38 -19.50 -25.93
N ALA A 373 -9.53 -18.96 -25.55
CA ALA A 373 -9.76 -18.51 -24.18
C ALA A 373 -9.67 -19.67 -23.17
N ASP A 374 -10.13 -20.87 -23.57
CA ASP A 374 -10.06 -22.09 -22.77
C ASP A 374 -8.63 -22.59 -22.57
N GLU A 375 -7.82 -22.62 -23.64
CA GLU A 375 -6.38 -22.93 -23.52
C GLU A 375 -5.69 -21.90 -22.61
N GLY A 376 -5.98 -20.61 -22.81
CA GLY A 376 -5.42 -19.54 -21.98
C GLY A 376 -5.80 -19.69 -20.51
N PHE A 377 -7.05 -20.02 -20.21
CA PHE A 377 -7.49 -20.22 -18.83
C PHE A 377 -6.89 -21.50 -18.21
N ALA A 378 -6.73 -22.58 -18.98
CA ALA A 378 -6.03 -23.78 -18.53
C ALA A 378 -4.54 -23.49 -18.21
N MET A 379 -3.87 -22.65 -19.02
CA MET A 379 -2.53 -22.16 -18.72
C MET A 379 -2.49 -21.33 -17.44
N ASP A 380 -3.47 -20.42 -17.24
CA ASP A 380 -3.60 -19.63 -16.02
C ASP A 380 -3.77 -20.52 -14.78
N GLN A 381 -4.60 -21.57 -14.88
CA GLN A 381 -4.77 -22.58 -13.83
C GLN A 381 -3.46 -23.33 -13.54
N ARG A 382 -2.68 -23.68 -14.58
CA ARG A 382 -1.37 -24.32 -14.41
C ARG A 382 -0.38 -23.39 -13.72
N TYR A 383 -0.31 -22.11 -14.08
CA TYR A 383 0.60 -21.16 -13.41
C TYR A 383 0.20 -20.87 -11.98
N ALA A 384 -1.10 -20.79 -11.67
CA ALA A 384 -1.58 -20.70 -10.29
C ALA A 384 -1.09 -21.91 -9.44
N SER A 385 -0.86 -23.06 -10.09
CA SER A 385 0.04 -24.17 -9.72
C SER A 385 1.26 -23.86 -8.89
N LEU A 386 2.06 -23.05 -9.57
CA LEU A 386 3.49 -22.87 -9.39
C LEU A 386 3.75 -21.65 -8.52
N THR A 387 2.78 -20.75 -8.40
CA THR A 387 2.82 -19.56 -7.54
C THR A 387 2.60 -19.87 -6.06
N ARG A 388 3.03 -21.05 -5.56
CA ARG A 388 2.95 -21.37 -4.12
C ARG A 388 3.76 -20.33 -3.33
N PRO A 389 3.28 -19.87 -2.18
CA PRO A 389 4.19 -19.34 -1.17
C PRO A 389 5.13 -20.47 -0.75
N THR A 390 6.39 -20.37 -1.15
CA THR A 390 7.45 -21.21 -0.60
C THR A 390 7.64 -20.83 0.86
N ASN A 391 6.92 -21.54 1.73
CA ASN A 391 7.16 -21.52 3.18
C ASN A 391 8.20 -22.57 3.60
N ASP A 392 8.79 -23.31 2.67
CA ASP A 392 9.85 -24.24 3.00
C ASP A 392 11.20 -23.57 2.77
N SER A 393 11.89 -23.31 3.87
CA SER A 393 13.34 -23.26 3.92
C SER A 393 13.90 -24.59 3.38
N VAL A 394 13.99 -24.70 2.06
CA VAL A 394 14.92 -25.61 1.42
C VAL A 394 15.90 -24.71 0.70
N ALA A 395 17.08 -24.60 1.33
CA ALA A 395 18.28 -24.10 0.69
C ALA A 395 18.33 -24.65 -0.73
N LEU A 396 18.53 -23.78 -1.72
CA LEU A 396 19.03 -24.18 -3.03
C LEU A 396 20.47 -24.69 -2.85
N SER A 397 20.61 -25.86 -2.25
CA SER A 397 21.82 -26.68 -2.23
C SER A 397 21.39 -28.06 -2.70
N GLY A 398 21.54 -28.33 -3.99
CA GLY A 398 21.14 -29.61 -4.56
C GLY A 398 21.12 -29.58 -6.08
N SER A 399 22.31 -29.56 -6.66
CA SER A 399 22.57 -30.01 -8.04
C SER A 399 21.96 -31.40 -8.29
N PHE A 400 20.94 -31.55 -9.15
CA PHE A 400 20.45 -32.85 -9.65
C PHE A 400 19.60 -32.68 -10.94
N PRO A 401 19.40 -33.74 -11.75
CA PRO A 401 20.19 -34.04 -12.94
C PRO A 401 19.41 -33.70 -14.24
N VAL A 402 20.16 -33.63 -15.34
CA VAL A 402 19.64 -33.53 -16.70
C VAL A 402 18.87 -34.80 -17.07
N LEU A 403 17.62 -34.65 -17.50
CA LEU A 403 16.96 -35.48 -18.51
C LEU A 403 15.98 -34.62 -19.32
#